data_AF-A0A838KM24-F1
#
_entry.id   AF-A0A838KM24-F1
#
_cell.length_a   1.000
_cell.length_b   1.000
_cell.length_c   1.000
_cell.angle_alpha   90.00
_cell.angle_beta   90.00
_cell.angle_gamma   90.00
#
_symmetry.space_group_name_H-M   'P 1'
#
loop_
_entity.id
_entity.type
_entity.pdbx_description
1 polymer ?
#
loop_
_entity_poly.entity_id
_entity_poly.type
_entity_poly.pdbx_seq_one_letter_code
_entity_poly.pdbx_strand_id
1 'polypeptide(L)'
;MKRLSSLVAVAVMSVATLSACSGGDGSEYCDRFRANVESNQFDNLGADDINKVTDELKQFRELAPDELKDDYDTLIAAIEKPSAASDPTQAVKNIQDYAVENCDVKVESGS
;
A
#
# COMPACT_ATOMS: atom_id res chain seq x y z
N MET A 1 2.44 -27.26 -14.68
CA MET A 1 3.58 -26.77 -13.88
C MET A 1 3.65 -25.26 -14.00
N LYS A 2 3.77 -24.58 -12.86
CA LYS A 2 4.20 -23.18 -12.63
C LYS A 2 3.89 -22.16 -13.74
N ARG A 3 2.82 -21.37 -13.54
CA ARG A 3 2.74 -19.98 -14.01
C ARG A 3 2.09 -19.12 -12.91
N LEU A 4 2.69 -19.16 -11.72
CA LEU A 4 2.52 -18.13 -10.69
C LEU A 4 3.82 -17.31 -10.62
N SER A 5 4.30 -16.92 -11.79
CA SER A 5 5.45 -16.04 -11.94
C SER A 5 4.96 -14.87 -12.76
N SER A 6 5.15 -13.68 -12.20
CA SER A 6 4.73 -12.36 -12.67
C SER A 6 3.48 -11.82 -12.01
N LEU A 7 3.66 -10.62 -11.46
CA LEU A 7 2.68 -9.66 -10.95
C LEU A 7 2.42 -9.69 -9.43
N VAL A 8 3.49 -9.78 -8.63
CA VAL A 8 3.62 -8.84 -7.50
C VAL A 8 4.44 -7.67 -8.02
N ALA A 9 3.94 -7.02 -9.08
CA ALA A 9 4.34 -5.66 -9.34
C ALA A 9 3.66 -4.87 -8.22
N VAL A 10 4.46 -4.32 -7.32
CA VAL A 10 4.05 -3.45 -6.22
C VAL A 10 3.52 -2.15 -6.84
N ALA A 11 2.45 -2.21 -7.63
CA ALA A 11 1.71 -1.05 -8.10
C ALA A 11 0.72 -0.63 -7.02
N VAL A 12 1.19 -0.59 -5.77
CA VAL A 12 0.31 -0.46 -4.60
C VAL A 12 -0.23 0.97 -4.50
N MET A 13 0.40 1.96 -5.15
CA MET A 13 0.09 3.38 -4.89
C MET A 13 0.11 4.31 -6.12
N SER A 14 0.36 3.82 -7.33
CA SER A 14 0.66 4.68 -8.50
C SER A 14 -0.56 5.22 -9.25
N VAL A 15 -1.77 4.79 -8.89
CA VAL A 15 -3.00 5.10 -9.68
C VAL A 15 -3.90 6.10 -8.98
N ALA A 16 -3.56 6.61 -7.81
CA ALA A 16 -4.43 7.52 -7.08
C ALA A 16 -4.25 8.99 -7.54
N THR A 17 -5.21 9.55 -8.28
CA THR A 17 -5.33 11.00 -8.48
C THR A 17 -6.12 11.61 -7.32
N LEU A 18 -5.63 12.68 -6.70
CA LEU A 18 -6.35 13.36 -5.62
C LEU A 18 -7.62 14.02 -6.20
N SER A 19 -8.80 13.51 -5.87
CA SER A 19 -10.02 14.30 -6.04
C SER A 19 -10.01 15.40 -5.00
N ALA A 20 -10.17 16.66 -5.42
CA ALA A 20 -10.32 17.78 -4.49
C ALA A 20 -11.72 17.79 -3.83
N CYS A 21 -12.23 16.63 -3.38
CA CYS A 21 -13.57 16.50 -2.84
C CYS A 21 -13.56 16.58 -1.31
N SER A 22 -13.11 17.74 -0.81
CA SER A 22 -13.25 18.26 0.56
C SER A 22 -14.12 17.41 1.50
N GLY A 23 -13.57 16.34 2.09
CA GLY A 23 -14.32 15.51 3.03
C GLY A 23 -13.65 14.26 3.60
N GLY A 24 -12.34 14.08 3.48
CA GLY A 24 -11.62 12.97 4.14
C GLY A 24 -11.15 13.35 5.55
N ASP A 25 -11.36 12.47 6.53
CA ASP A 25 -10.86 12.61 7.88
C ASP A 25 -9.33 12.83 7.85
N GLY A 26 -8.87 13.95 8.38
CA GLY A 26 -7.45 14.36 8.43
C GLY A 26 -6.62 13.49 9.38
N SER A 27 -6.60 12.18 9.14
CA SER A 27 -5.76 11.24 9.87
C SER A 27 -4.34 11.29 9.32
N GLU A 28 -3.35 11.23 10.22
CA GLU A 28 -1.92 11.23 9.90
C GLU A 28 -1.55 10.12 8.89
N TYR A 29 -2.28 9.00 8.94
CA TYR A 29 -2.22 7.93 7.96
C TYR A 29 -2.57 8.40 6.54
N CYS A 30 -3.72 9.04 6.35
CA CYS A 30 -4.17 9.48 5.02
C CYS A 30 -3.28 10.59 4.45
N ASP A 31 -2.79 11.51 5.29
CA ASP A 31 -1.84 12.54 4.86
C ASP A 31 -0.53 11.92 4.37
N ARG A 32 0.00 10.94 5.12
CA ARG A 32 1.20 10.21 4.73
C ARG A 32 0.98 9.35 3.48
N PHE A 33 -0.17 8.71 3.37
CA PHE A 33 -0.53 7.89 2.20
C PHE A 33 -0.59 8.74 0.93
N ARG A 34 -1.26 9.91 0.99
CA ARG A 34 -1.30 10.88 -0.12
C ARG A 34 0.10 11.34 -0.52
N ALA A 35 0.94 11.73 0.44
CA ALA A 35 2.31 12.16 0.15
C ALA A 35 3.15 11.09 -0.56
N ASN A 36 2.98 9.82 -0.19
CA ASN A 36 3.69 8.70 -0.82
C ASN A 36 3.17 8.37 -2.23
N VAL A 37 1.87 8.47 -2.45
CA VAL A 37 1.24 8.38 -3.78
C VAL A 37 1.78 9.49 -4.69
N GLU A 38 1.75 10.74 -4.24
CA GLU A 38 2.22 11.89 -5.03
C GLU A 38 3.72 11.78 -5.39
N SER A 39 4.51 11.23 -4.47
CA SER A 39 5.96 11.09 -4.64
C SER A 39 6.37 9.82 -5.37
N ASN A 40 5.43 8.91 -5.70
CA ASN A 40 5.70 7.56 -6.21
C ASN A 40 6.79 6.85 -5.39
N GLN A 41 6.80 7.05 -4.07
CA GLN A 41 7.92 6.66 -3.23
C GLN A 41 8.13 5.15 -3.25
N PHE A 42 7.05 4.36 -3.22
CA PHE A 42 7.11 2.91 -3.30
C PHE A 42 7.48 2.36 -4.68
N ASP A 43 7.13 3.04 -5.77
CA ASP A 43 7.56 2.64 -7.12
C ASP A 43 9.06 2.89 -7.35
N ASN A 44 9.61 3.88 -6.66
CA ASN A 44 11.05 4.19 -6.67
C ASN A 44 11.87 3.30 -5.72
N LEU A 45 11.22 2.67 -4.74
CA LEU A 45 11.84 1.67 -3.88
C LEU A 45 11.88 0.32 -4.61
N GLY A 46 12.92 0.14 -5.41
CA GLY A 46 13.21 -1.14 -6.05
C GLY A 46 13.44 -2.27 -5.02
N ALA A 47 13.36 -3.52 -5.49
CA ALA A 47 13.63 -4.72 -4.69
C ALA A 47 15.05 -4.75 -4.06
N ASP A 48 15.94 -3.85 -4.47
CA ASP A 48 17.29 -3.70 -3.92
C ASP A 48 17.31 -3.12 -2.49
N ASP A 49 16.23 -2.47 -2.03
CA ASP A 49 16.15 -1.80 -0.73
C ASP A 49 15.02 -2.38 0.16
N ILE A 50 14.91 -3.71 0.19
CA ILE A 50 13.90 -4.44 1.00
C ILE A 50 13.80 -3.92 2.44
N ASN A 51 14.92 -3.62 3.11
CA ASN A 51 14.90 -3.09 4.47
C ASN A 51 14.16 -1.74 4.57
N LYS A 52 14.35 -0.84 3.59
CA LYS A 52 13.66 0.45 3.57
C LYS A 52 12.17 0.29 3.31
N VAL A 53 11.80 -0.61 2.37
CA VAL A 53 10.39 -0.92 2.09
C VAL A 53 9.71 -1.46 3.34
N THR A 54 10.36 -2.40 4.03
CA THR A 54 9.85 -2.97 5.29
C THR A 54 9.71 -1.91 6.39
N ASP A 55 10.70 -1.03 6.56
CA ASP A 55 10.64 0.04 7.56
C ASP A 55 9.54 1.06 7.25
N GLU A 56 9.29 1.36 5.98
CA GLU A 56 8.15 2.19 5.60
C GLU A 56 6.81 1.52 5.88
N LEU A 57 6.65 0.24 5.52
CA LEU A 57 5.43 -0.50 5.84
C LEU A 57 5.19 -0.57 7.35
N LYS A 58 6.24 -0.69 8.16
CA LYS A 58 6.14 -0.61 9.64
C LYS A 58 5.63 0.75 10.10
N GLN A 59 6.13 1.84 9.52
CA GLN A 59 5.65 3.20 9.84
C GLN A 59 4.19 3.40 9.41
N PHE A 60 3.79 2.89 8.23
CA PHE A 60 2.39 2.93 7.83
C PHE A 60 1.51 2.11 8.76
N ARG A 61 1.93 0.91 9.16
CA ARG A 61 1.24 0.07 10.14
C ARG A 61 1.00 0.80 11.47
N GLU A 62 1.97 1.56 11.96
CA GLU A 62 1.84 2.30 13.23
C GLU A 62 0.77 3.39 13.15
N LEU A 63 0.66 4.06 12.00
CA LEU A 63 -0.31 5.13 11.74
C LEU A 63 -1.66 4.59 11.28
N ALA A 64 -1.69 3.39 10.71
CA ALA A 64 -2.87 2.80 10.13
C ALA A 64 -3.99 2.57 11.17
N PRO A 65 -5.26 2.67 10.74
CA PRO A 65 -6.39 2.19 11.52
C PRO A 65 -6.22 0.70 11.85
N ASP A 66 -6.82 0.26 12.97
CA ASP A 66 -6.65 -1.11 13.45
C ASP A 66 -7.06 -2.18 12.42
N GLU A 67 -8.04 -1.88 11.56
CA GLU A 67 -8.49 -2.77 10.48
C GLU A 67 -7.43 -3.05 9.40
N LEU A 68 -6.45 -2.16 9.22
CA LEU A 68 -5.39 -2.30 8.22
C LEU A 68 -4.07 -2.81 8.81
N LYS A 69 -3.91 -2.85 10.13
CA LYS A 69 -2.63 -3.25 10.76
C LYS A 69 -2.22 -4.67 10.38
N ASP A 70 -3.18 -5.59 10.36
CA ASP A 70 -2.95 -6.99 9.97
C ASP A 70 -2.60 -7.13 8.48
N ASP A 71 -3.15 -6.26 7.64
CA ASP A 71 -2.82 -6.21 6.21
C ASP A 71 -1.37 -5.73 6.01
N TYR A 72 -0.95 -4.69 6.72
CA TYR A 72 0.45 -4.24 6.72
C TYR A 72 1.41 -5.32 7.26
N ASP A 73 1.03 -6.03 8.32
CA ASP A 73 1.81 -7.18 8.82
C ASP A 73 1.94 -8.27 7.76
N THR A 74 0.88 -8.53 6.99
CA THR A 74 0.90 -9.49 5.90
C THR A 74 1.87 -9.06 4.78
N LEU A 75 1.92 -7.77 4.44
CA LEU A 75 2.86 -7.23 3.46
C LEU A 75 4.32 -7.31 3.96
N ILE A 76 4.57 -6.92 5.22
CA ILE A 76 5.88 -7.04 5.85
C ILE A 76 6.34 -8.51 5.85
N ALA A 77 5.46 -9.43 6.24
CA ALA A 77 5.73 -10.86 6.23
C ALA A 77 6.00 -11.39 4.82
N ALA A 78 5.29 -10.89 3.80
CA ALA A 78 5.52 -11.29 2.41
C ALA A 78 6.90 -10.86 1.89
N ILE A 79 7.40 -9.73 2.36
CA ILE A 79 8.73 -9.21 2.00
C ILE A 79 9.83 -9.95 2.78
N GLU A 80 9.69 -10.08 4.10
CA GLU A 80 10.71 -10.71 4.95
C GLU A 80 10.73 -12.24 4.79
N LYS A 81 9.55 -12.85 4.61
CA LYS A 81 9.33 -14.31 4.57
C LYS A 81 8.22 -14.66 3.57
N PRO A 82 8.49 -14.58 2.25
CA PRO A 82 7.47 -14.76 1.20
C PRO A 82 6.73 -16.10 1.24
N SER A 83 7.29 -17.15 1.86
CA SER A 83 6.63 -18.44 2.04
C SER A 83 5.64 -18.50 3.22
N ALA A 84 5.56 -17.47 4.05
CA ALA A 84 4.74 -17.42 5.26
C ALA A 84 3.54 -16.46 5.15
N ALA A 85 3.50 -15.62 4.12
CA ALA A 85 2.39 -14.69 3.91
C ALA A 85 1.17 -15.41 3.33
N SER A 86 0.03 -15.27 3.99
CA SER A 86 -1.22 -15.95 3.66
C SER A 86 -1.81 -15.43 2.35
N ASP A 87 -1.94 -14.10 2.21
CA ASP A 87 -2.42 -13.44 0.99
C ASP A 87 -1.99 -11.96 0.92
N PRO A 88 -0.78 -11.66 0.42
CA PRO A 88 -0.35 -10.27 0.25
C PRO A 88 -1.14 -9.51 -0.81
N THR A 89 -1.83 -10.20 -1.73
CA THR A 89 -2.61 -9.53 -2.77
C THR A 89 -3.90 -8.96 -2.18
N GLN A 90 -4.56 -9.72 -1.29
CA GLN A 90 -5.74 -9.24 -0.60
C GLN A 90 -5.42 -8.08 0.35
N ALA A 91 -4.29 -8.15 1.06
CA ALA A 91 -3.83 -7.06 1.93
C ALA A 91 -3.64 -5.73 1.17
N VAL A 92 -3.02 -5.79 -0.02
CA VAL A 92 -2.91 -4.61 -0.90
C VAL A 92 -4.27 -4.04 -1.27
N LYS A 93 -5.24 -4.89 -1.62
CA LYS A 93 -6.59 -4.43 -2.00
C LYS A 93 -7.30 -3.74 -0.84
N ASN A 94 -7.27 -4.33 0.36
CA ASN A 94 -7.89 -3.74 1.55
C ASN A 94 -7.33 -2.34 1.84
N ILE A 95 -6.00 -2.17 1.75
CA ILE A 95 -5.34 -0.88 1.94
C ILE A 95 -5.77 0.13 0.87
N GLN A 96 -5.86 -0.28 -0.40
CA GLN A 96 -6.32 0.57 -1.49
C GLN A 96 -7.77 0.98 -1.34
N ASP A 97 -8.67 0.03 -1.06
CA ASP A 97 -10.10 0.27 -0.88
C ASP A 97 -10.31 1.24 0.29
N TYR A 98 -9.65 1.00 1.43
CA TYR A 98 -9.70 1.91 2.56
C TYR A 98 -9.21 3.31 2.19
N ALA A 99 -8.09 3.43 1.48
CA ALA A 99 -7.56 4.72 1.08
C ALA A 99 -8.51 5.45 0.13
N VAL A 100 -9.15 4.75 -0.82
CA VAL A 100 -10.14 5.33 -1.73
C VAL A 100 -11.35 5.86 -0.97
N GLU A 101 -11.84 5.08 0.00
CA GLU A 101 -13.04 5.41 0.76
C GLU A 101 -12.79 6.50 1.83
N ASN A 102 -11.61 6.49 2.46
CA ASN A 102 -11.34 7.29 3.66
C ASN A 102 -10.26 8.37 3.47
N CYS A 103 -9.35 8.22 2.50
CA CYS A 103 -8.21 9.13 2.31
C CYS A 103 -8.33 10.08 1.10
N ASP A 104 -9.48 10.08 0.40
CA ASP A 104 -9.77 10.92 -0.79
C ASP A 104 -8.74 10.74 -1.92
N VAL A 105 -8.37 9.49 -2.17
CA VAL A 105 -7.50 9.11 -3.29
C VAL A 105 -8.30 8.34 -4.34
N LYS A 106 -8.20 8.73 -5.61
CA LYS A 106 -9.00 8.14 -6.67
C LYS A 106 -8.15 7.24 -7.56
N VAL A 107 -8.31 5.93 -7.45
CA VAL A 107 -7.62 4.96 -8.31
C VAL A 107 -8.11 5.12 -9.77
N GLU A 108 -7.28 5.71 -10.63
CA GLU A 108 -7.43 5.65 -12.07
C GLU A 108 -7.15 4.22 -12.53
N SER A 109 -8.22 3.44 -12.64
CA SER A 109 -8.23 2.22 -13.42
C SER A 109 -7.85 2.57 -14.86
N GLY A 110 -6.56 2.45 -15.20
CA GLY A 110 -6.07 2.64 -16.56
C GLY A 110 -6.92 1.82 -17.54
N SER A 111 -7.63 2.53 -18.41
CA SER A 111 -8.41 1.96 -19.52
C SER A 111 -7.53 1.49 -20.66
#